data_AF-A0A937MGD3-F1
#
_entry.id   AF-A0A937MGD3-F1
#
_cell.length_a   1.000
_cell.length_b   1.000
_cell.length_c   1.000
_cell.angle_alpha   90.00
_cell.angle_beta   90.00
_cell.angle_gamma   90.00
#
_symmetry.space_group_name_H-M   'P 1'
#
loop_
_entity.id
_entity.type
_entity.pdbx_description
1 polymer ?
#
loop_
_entity_poly.entity_id
_entity_poly.type
_entity_poly.pdbx_seq_one_letter_code
_entity_poly.pdbx_strand_id
1 'polypeptide(L)'
;GSLPDLFYDIFVVDPSHKPVGSVALSRLLRSRRPVPITDIMSSEMKLVQVADDQEDVAYLFGQRDLVSAPVVDAAGRLVGVITVDDVVDVIHEEHEEDIMRLGGVREDDLYEAVGDTTRARFSWLLLNLGTAILASVIIGFFQGTIEQIVALAVLMPIVASMGGNAGTQTLTVTVRALAMKDLTATNAMRVVGKEVLVGSINGVVFALLTGIVAWVWFDSQLLGLVIALAMIINMVIAGLAGTTIPLILERNGIDPAVASSVFLTTITDVVGFAAFLGLAAWILL
;
A
#
# COMPACT_ATOMS: atom_id res chain seq x y z
N GLY A 1 14.18 -7.86 39.86
CA GLY A 1 13.07 -8.05 38.92
C GLY A 1 12.82 -9.53 38.84
N SER A 2 11.56 -9.95 38.88
CA SER A 2 11.19 -11.32 38.49
C SER A 2 11.63 -11.55 37.05
N LEU A 3 12.31 -12.66 36.80
CA LEU A 3 12.58 -13.11 35.43
C LEU A 3 11.23 -13.36 34.73
N PRO A 4 11.12 -13.12 33.42
CA PRO A 4 9.92 -13.50 32.68
C PRO A 4 9.68 -15.00 32.81
N ASP A 5 8.40 -15.39 32.92
CA ASP A 5 8.00 -16.79 33.13
C ASP A 5 8.38 -17.69 31.94
N LEU A 6 8.49 -17.12 30.74
CA LEU A 6 8.94 -17.74 29.51
C LEU A 6 10.18 -17.01 28.97
N PHE A 7 11.24 -17.74 28.67
CA PHE A 7 12.43 -17.20 27.99
C PHE A 7 13.04 -18.24 27.07
N TYR A 8 13.35 -17.83 25.84
CA TYR A 8 13.89 -18.70 24.79
C TYR A 8 15.38 -18.52 24.60
N ASP A 9 15.88 -17.31 24.85
CA ASP A 9 17.29 -16.95 24.76
C ASP A 9 17.78 -16.31 26.06
N ILE A 10 19.08 -16.47 26.32
CA ILE A 10 19.79 -15.82 27.42
C ILE A 10 20.76 -14.81 26.83
N PHE A 11 20.58 -13.55 27.17
CA PHE A 11 21.45 -12.46 26.73
C PHE A 11 22.63 -12.30 27.67
N VAL A 12 23.84 -12.29 27.09
CA VAL A 12 25.11 -12.06 27.77
C VAL A 12 25.41 -10.57 27.67
N VAL A 13 25.66 -9.93 28.81
CA VAL A 13 26.00 -8.51 28.89
C VAL A 13 27.42 -8.31 29.42
N ASP A 14 28.05 -7.21 29.00
CA ASP A 14 29.32 -6.76 29.56
C ASP A 14 29.13 -6.02 30.91
N PRO A 15 30.22 -5.63 31.60
CA PRO A 15 30.12 -4.86 32.85
C PRO A 15 29.46 -3.48 32.71
N SER A 16 29.35 -2.94 31.49
CA SER A 16 28.63 -1.69 31.18
C SER A 16 27.15 -1.94 30.84
N HIS A 17 26.67 -3.17 31.03
CA HIS A 17 25.31 -3.62 30.73
C HIS A 17 24.95 -3.63 29.23
N LYS A 18 25.95 -3.68 28.34
CA LYS A 18 25.73 -3.77 26.89
C LYS A 18 25.62 -5.24 26.46
N PRO A 19 24.62 -5.62 25.67
CA PRO A 19 24.48 -6.98 25.16
C PRO A 19 25.61 -7.32 24.19
N VAL A 20 26.36 -8.40 24.46
CA VAL A 20 27.53 -8.86 23.70
C VAL A 20 27.33 -10.23 23.03
N GLY A 21 26.32 -11.00 23.45
CA GLY A 21 25.92 -12.23 22.77
C GLY A 21 24.60 -12.80 23.30
N SER A 22 24.02 -13.77 22.58
CA SER A 22 22.85 -14.54 23.01
C SER A 22 23.14 -16.03 23.01
N VAL A 23 22.49 -16.77 23.89
CA VAL A 23 22.53 -18.23 23.93
C VAL A 23 21.11 -18.75 23.96
N ALA A 24 20.72 -19.51 22.94
CA ALA A 24 19.45 -20.23 22.95
C ALA A 24 19.39 -21.19 24.14
N LEU A 25 18.28 -21.21 24.87
CA LEU A 25 18.10 -22.05 26.05
C LEU A 25 18.32 -23.52 25.73
N SER A 26 17.86 -23.98 24.56
CA SER A 26 18.08 -25.33 24.06
C SER A 26 19.57 -25.68 23.90
N ARG A 27 20.39 -24.72 23.47
CA ARG A 27 21.85 -24.89 23.35
C ARG A 27 22.51 -24.91 24.72
N LEU A 28 22.09 -24.05 25.64
CA LEU A 28 22.61 -24.05 27.01
C LEU A 28 22.35 -25.41 27.69
N LEU A 29 21.12 -25.92 27.61
CA LEU A 29 20.72 -27.19 28.24
C LEU A 29 21.44 -28.42 27.63
N ARG A 30 21.83 -28.35 26.36
CA ARG A 30 22.57 -29.43 25.67
C ARG A 30 24.09 -29.32 25.83
N SER A 31 24.60 -28.21 26.36
CA SER A 31 26.03 -27.98 26.54
C SER A 31 26.56 -28.62 27.81
N ARG A 32 27.82 -29.06 27.79
CA ARG A 32 28.46 -29.62 29.00
C ARG A 32 28.75 -28.49 29.98
N ARG A 33 28.50 -28.73 31.28
CA ARG A 33 28.69 -27.74 32.37
C ARG A 33 30.04 -26.99 32.39
N PRO A 34 31.21 -27.61 32.12
CA PRO A 34 32.49 -26.91 32.18
C PRO A 34 32.80 -26.04 30.95
N VAL A 35 31.93 -26.01 29.93
CA VAL A 35 32.13 -25.19 28.74
C VAL A 35 31.78 -23.71 29.04
N PRO A 36 32.68 -22.75 28.75
CA PRO A 36 32.40 -21.33 28.89
C PRO A 36 31.20 -20.85 28.07
N ILE A 37 30.41 -19.91 28.61
CA ILE A 37 29.29 -19.28 27.88
C ILE A 37 29.77 -18.58 26.61
N THR A 38 30.96 -17.98 26.64
CA THR A 38 31.59 -17.30 25.50
C THR A 38 31.79 -18.20 24.28
N ASP A 39 31.88 -19.51 24.49
CA ASP A 39 32.15 -20.48 23.43
C ASP A 39 30.85 -21.01 22.80
N ILE A 40 29.71 -20.80 23.47
CA ILE A 40 28.39 -21.26 23.03
C ILE A 40 27.45 -20.11 22.65
N MET A 41 27.83 -18.86 22.91
CA MET A 41 27.05 -17.69 22.53
C MET A 41 27.20 -17.33 21.05
N SER A 42 26.14 -16.77 20.48
CA SER A 42 26.16 -16.06 19.21
C SER A 42 26.42 -14.59 19.45
N SER A 43 27.42 -14.02 18.78
CA SER A 43 27.67 -12.57 18.80
C SER A 43 26.79 -11.80 17.82
N GLU A 44 26.18 -12.48 16.85
CA GLU A 44 25.23 -11.88 15.93
C GLU A 44 23.86 -11.83 16.59
N MET A 45 23.50 -10.64 17.07
CA MET A 45 22.18 -10.33 17.61
C MET A 45 21.65 -9.07 16.95
N LYS A 46 20.33 -9.02 16.74
CA LYS A 46 19.64 -7.78 16.41
C LYS A 46 19.19 -7.11 17.70
N LEU A 47 19.58 -5.85 17.85
CA LEU A 47 19.18 -5.02 18.98
C LEU A 47 17.98 -4.20 18.54
N VAL A 48 16.95 -4.17 19.38
CA VAL A 48 15.79 -3.30 19.24
C VAL A 48 15.99 -2.10 20.15
N GLN A 49 15.77 -0.88 19.67
CA GLN A 49 15.78 0.30 20.52
C GLN A 49 14.44 0.43 21.24
N VAL A 50 14.45 0.96 22.47
CA VAL A 50 13.20 1.29 23.21
C VAL A 50 12.30 2.24 22.44
N ALA A 51 12.87 3.06 21.55
CA ALA A 51 12.15 4.06 20.77
C ALA A 51 11.73 3.56 19.38
N ASP A 52 12.05 2.31 19.01
CA ASP A 52 11.59 1.73 17.76
C ASP A 52 10.06 1.55 17.81
N ASP A 53 9.40 1.76 16.68
CA ASP A 53 7.95 1.58 16.57
C ASP A 53 7.57 0.09 16.67
N GLN A 54 6.38 -0.21 17.21
CA GLN A 54 5.91 -1.59 17.35
C GLN A 54 5.85 -2.31 16.00
N GLU A 55 5.49 -1.61 14.93
CA GLU A 55 5.38 -2.14 13.57
C GLU A 55 6.78 -2.55 13.04
N ASP A 56 7.79 -1.73 13.30
CA ASP A 56 9.18 -2.00 12.93
C ASP A 56 9.73 -3.23 13.66
N VAL A 57 9.38 -3.39 14.94
CA VAL A 57 9.74 -4.56 15.74
C VAL A 57 9.02 -5.80 15.22
N ALA A 58 7.72 -5.72 14.95
CA ALA A 58 6.91 -6.78 14.36
C ALA A 58 7.48 -7.27 13.02
N TYR A 59 7.79 -6.33 12.15
CA TYR A 59 8.45 -6.62 10.89
C TYR A 59 9.82 -7.31 11.09
N LEU A 60 10.63 -6.85 12.04
CA LEU A 60 11.94 -7.45 12.33
C LEU A 60 11.81 -8.91 12.80
N PHE A 61 10.85 -9.20 13.68
CA PHE A 61 10.58 -10.55 14.17
C PHE A 61 10.15 -11.48 13.04
N GLY A 62 9.22 -11.04 12.19
CA GLY A 62 8.74 -11.81 11.04
C GLY A 62 9.81 -12.03 9.97
N GLN A 63 10.60 -11.00 9.63
CA GLN A 63 11.62 -11.09 8.57
C GLN A 63 12.78 -12.02 8.96
N ARG A 64 13.09 -12.13 10.25
CA ARG A 64 14.29 -12.82 10.75
C ARG A 64 13.99 -14.08 11.55
N ASP A 65 12.73 -14.51 11.58
CA ASP A 65 12.26 -15.66 12.36
C ASP A 65 12.74 -15.59 13.83
N LEU A 66 12.69 -14.39 14.44
CA LEU A 66 13.16 -14.18 15.81
C LEU A 66 12.13 -14.73 16.80
N VAL A 67 12.63 -15.42 17.83
CA VAL A 67 11.80 -15.88 18.95
C VAL A 67 11.87 -14.89 20.12
N SER A 68 13.00 -14.18 20.26
CA SER A 68 13.17 -13.09 21.20
C SER A 68 14.23 -12.09 20.72
N ALA A 69 14.15 -10.85 21.19
CA ALA A 69 15.11 -9.81 20.89
C ALA A 69 15.44 -8.94 22.12
N PRO A 70 16.72 -8.58 22.34
CA PRO A 70 17.13 -7.68 23.40
C PRO A 70 16.74 -6.24 23.07
N VAL A 71 16.14 -5.55 24.05
CA VAL A 71 15.78 -4.14 23.96
C VAL A 71 16.84 -3.30 24.65
N VAL A 72 17.36 -2.29 23.94
CA VAL A 72 18.41 -1.40 24.43
C VAL A 72 17.96 0.06 24.51
N ASP A 73 18.52 0.79 25.47
CA ASP A 73 18.37 2.24 25.54
C ASP A 73 19.29 2.96 24.54
N ALA A 74 19.16 4.29 24.46
CA ALA A 74 19.99 5.12 23.58
C ALA A 74 21.51 5.04 23.88
N ALA A 75 21.91 4.56 25.05
CA ALA A 75 23.31 4.32 25.41
C ALA A 75 23.79 2.89 25.04
N GLY A 76 22.91 2.07 24.46
CA GLY A 76 23.13 0.68 24.06
C GLY A 76 23.10 -0.31 25.22
N ARG A 77 22.52 0.06 26.36
CA ARG A 77 22.41 -0.81 27.53
C ARG A 77 21.15 -1.65 27.45
N LEU A 78 21.23 -2.93 27.79
CA LEU A 78 20.09 -3.83 27.86
C LEU A 78 19.13 -3.34 28.95
N VAL A 79 17.88 -3.09 28.57
CA VAL A 79 16.82 -2.65 29.49
C VAL A 79 15.62 -3.59 29.51
N GLY A 80 15.51 -4.47 28.51
CA GLY A 80 14.41 -5.43 28.44
C GLY A 80 14.63 -6.50 27.37
N VAL A 81 13.63 -7.34 27.20
CA VAL A 81 13.51 -8.35 26.15
C VAL A 81 12.09 -8.28 25.62
N ILE A 82 11.94 -8.49 24.32
CA ILE A 82 10.65 -8.72 23.66
C ILE A 82 10.65 -10.17 23.16
N THR A 83 9.54 -10.87 23.31
CA THR A 83 9.36 -12.23 22.79
C THR A 83 8.35 -12.27 21.66
N VAL A 84 8.37 -13.34 20.87
CA VAL A 84 7.49 -13.47 19.69
C VAL A 84 6.01 -13.39 20.07
N ASP A 85 5.62 -13.89 21.25
CA ASP A 85 4.27 -13.80 21.77
C ASP A 85 3.80 -12.36 22.04
N ASP A 86 4.71 -11.44 22.41
CA ASP A 86 4.37 -10.02 22.57
C ASP A 86 4.06 -9.33 21.23
N VAL A 87 4.56 -9.90 20.13
CA VAL A 87 4.62 -9.26 18.81
C VAL A 87 3.65 -9.91 17.82
N VAL A 88 3.22 -11.15 18.06
CA VAL A 88 2.28 -11.88 17.21
C VAL A 88 0.95 -11.12 17.05
N ASP A 89 0.44 -10.54 18.13
CA ASP A 89 -0.81 -9.78 18.09
C ASP A 89 -0.63 -8.51 17.23
N VAL A 90 0.48 -7.79 17.43
CA VAL A 90 0.85 -6.62 16.61
C VAL A 90 0.93 -6.96 15.13
N ILE A 91 1.54 -8.09 14.75
CA ILE A 91 1.60 -8.53 13.34
C ILE A 91 0.19 -8.71 12.74
N HIS A 92 -0.77 -9.20 13.52
CA HIS A 92 -2.15 -9.39 13.03
C HIS A 92 -2.91 -8.07 12.97
N GLU A 93 -2.80 -7.24 14.01
CA GLU A 93 -3.47 -5.93 14.11
C GLU A 93 -3.06 -5.01 12.95
N GLU A 94 -1.77 -4.90 12.63
CA GLU A 94 -1.28 -4.05 11.53
C GLU A 94 -1.85 -4.48 10.16
N HIS A 95 -1.97 -5.79 9.91
CA HIS A 95 -2.55 -6.28 8.66
C HIS A 95 -4.04 -5.96 8.52
N GLU A 96 -4.79 -5.99 9.62
CA GLU A 96 -6.20 -5.61 9.63
C GLU A 96 -6.35 -4.09 9.48
N GLU A 97 -5.50 -3.32 10.16
CA GLU A 97 -5.53 -1.86 10.11
C GLU A 97 -5.23 -1.33 8.70
N ASP A 98 -4.20 -1.85 8.02
CA ASP A 98 -3.88 -1.49 6.63
C ASP A 98 -5.07 -1.70 5.68
N ILE A 99 -5.79 -2.82 5.84
CA ILE A 99 -6.97 -3.14 5.02
C ILE A 99 -8.09 -2.13 5.30
N MET A 100 -8.31 -1.75 6.56
CA MET A 100 -9.32 -0.75 6.93
C MET A 100 -8.95 0.64 6.41
N ARG A 101 -7.67 1.01 6.54
CA ARG A 101 -7.12 2.29 6.07
C ARG A 101 -7.26 2.47 4.55
N LEU A 102 -7.10 1.40 3.75
CA LEU A 102 -7.37 1.43 2.31
C LEU A 102 -8.80 1.89 1.96
N GLY A 103 -9.77 1.55 2.81
CA GLY A 103 -11.17 1.99 2.71
C GLY A 103 -11.45 3.37 3.34
N GLY A 104 -10.45 4.01 3.96
CA GLY A 104 -10.61 5.23 4.74
C GLY A 104 -11.38 5.02 6.05
N VAL A 105 -11.32 3.81 6.62
CA VAL A 105 -11.99 3.41 7.86
C VAL A 105 -10.94 3.12 8.92
N ARG A 106 -11.25 3.40 10.19
CA ARG A 106 -10.40 3.07 11.35
C ARG A 106 -11.03 1.94 12.15
N GLU A 107 -10.21 1.11 12.80
CA GLU A 107 -10.67 -0.06 13.56
C GLU A 107 -11.61 0.30 14.74
N ASP A 108 -11.33 1.41 15.43
CA ASP A 108 -12.13 1.90 16.56
C ASP A 108 -13.59 2.29 16.20
N ASP A 109 -13.91 2.41 14.90
CA ASP A 109 -15.25 2.81 14.42
C ASP A 109 -16.40 1.90 14.92
N LEU A 110 -16.11 0.64 15.27
CA LEU A 110 -17.12 -0.35 15.70
C LEU A 110 -17.69 -0.08 17.10
N TYR A 111 -16.90 0.54 17.98
CA TYR A 111 -17.26 0.79 19.38
C TYR A 111 -17.37 2.29 19.70
N GLU A 112 -16.95 3.16 18.78
CA GLU A 112 -17.09 4.60 18.89
C GLU A 112 -18.56 5.07 18.85
N ALA A 113 -18.83 6.19 19.51
CA ALA A 113 -20.14 6.83 19.42
C ALA A 113 -20.40 7.27 17.98
N VAL A 114 -21.65 7.13 17.51
CA VAL A 114 -22.06 7.49 16.14
C VAL A 114 -21.55 8.86 15.68
N GLY A 115 -21.47 9.83 16.60
CA GLY A 115 -20.96 11.18 16.31
C GLY A 115 -19.48 11.22 15.93
N ASP A 116 -18.64 10.42 16.58
CA ASP A 116 -17.19 10.39 16.37
C ASP A 116 -16.86 9.69 15.04
N THR A 117 -17.45 8.52 14.80
CA THR A 117 -17.38 7.81 13.52
C THR A 117 -17.88 8.67 12.35
N THR A 118 -18.99 9.39 12.54
CA THR A 118 -19.52 10.28 11.50
C THR A 118 -18.53 11.40 11.19
N ARG A 119 -17.89 12.00 12.20
CA ARG A 119 -16.93 13.07 12.00
C ARG A 119 -15.67 12.58 11.28
N ALA A 120 -15.15 11.41 11.66
CA ALA A 120 -14.00 10.80 11.01
C ALA A 120 -14.27 10.51 9.53
N ARG A 121 -15.39 9.85 9.23
CA ARG A 121 -15.79 9.54 7.84
C ARG A 121 -16.15 10.78 7.03
N PHE A 122 -16.76 11.79 7.64
CA PHE A 122 -17.17 13.01 6.95
C PHE A 122 -15.99 13.75 6.34
N SER A 123 -14.88 13.89 7.06
CA SER A 123 -13.67 14.53 6.54
C SER A 123 -13.13 13.80 5.30
N TRP A 124 -13.15 12.47 5.31
CA TRP A 124 -12.73 11.66 4.17
C TRP A 124 -13.69 11.76 2.98
N LEU A 125 -15.00 11.65 3.24
CA LEU A 125 -16.04 11.81 2.22
C LEU A 125 -16.04 13.21 1.58
N LEU A 126 -15.76 14.25 2.38
CA LEU A 126 -15.67 15.63 1.90
C LEU A 126 -14.49 15.81 0.95
N LEU A 127 -13.35 15.19 1.25
CA LEU A 127 -12.18 15.20 0.36
C LEU A 127 -12.51 14.47 -0.95
N ASN A 128 -13.13 13.29 -0.88
CA ASN A 128 -13.57 12.54 -2.06
C ASN A 128 -14.58 13.35 -2.90
N LEU A 129 -15.53 14.04 -2.26
CA LEU A 129 -16.45 14.94 -2.95
C LEU A 129 -15.71 16.05 -3.71
N GLY A 130 -14.70 16.66 -3.10
CA GLY A 130 -13.85 17.66 -3.76
C GLY A 130 -13.18 17.11 -5.02
N THR A 131 -12.71 15.86 -4.97
CA THR A 131 -12.11 15.20 -6.13
C THR A 131 -13.11 14.82 -7.22
N ALA A 132 -14.32 14.41 -6.84
CA ALA A 132 -15.42 14.15 -7.77
C ALA A 132 -15.88 15.44 -8.48
N ILE A 133 -15.89 16.58 -7.78
CA ILE A 133 -16.15 17.88 -8.38
C ILE A 133 -15.07 18.22 -9.42
N LEU A 134 -13.79 17.97 -9.13
CA LEU A 134 -12.71 18.21 -10.09
C LEU A 134 -12.89 17.39 -11.38
N ALA A 135 -13.24 16.10 -11.26
CA ALA A 135 -13.55 15.26 -12.41
C ALA A 135 -14.77 15.79 -13.20
N SER A 136 -15.79 16.27 -12.50
CA SER A 136 -16.99 16.87 -13.11
C SER A 136 -16.69 18.15 -13.90
N VAL A 137 -15.75 18.97 -13.42
CA VAL A 137 -15.30 20.17 -14.15
C VAL A 137 -14.64 19.79 -15.48
N ILE A 138 -13.83 18.71 -15.49
CA ILE A 138 -13.22 18.20 -16.73
C ILE A 138 -14.28 17.76 -17.73
N ILE A 139 -15.30 17.03 -17.28
CA ILE A 139 -16.44 16.65 -18.13
C ILE A 139 -17.14 17.90 -18.69
N GLY A 140 -17.32 18.93 -17.86
CA GLY A 140 -17.95 20.20 -18.25
C GLY A 140 -17.27 20.90 -19.43
N PHE A 141 -15.94 20.81 -19.56
CA PHE A 141 -15.22 21.37 -20.72
C PHE A 141 -15.59 20.69 -22.05
N PHE A 142 -16.16 19.48 -22.01
CA PHE A 142 -16.56 18.70 -23.18
C PHE A 142 -18.09 18.57 -23.32
N GLN A 143 -18.87 19.41 -22.64
CA GLN A 143 -20.33 19.38 -22.71
C GLN A 143 -20.84 19.43 -24.16
N GLY A 144 -20.28 20.31 -24.99
CA GLY A 144 -20.66 20.42 -26.40
C GLY A 144 -20.32 19.19 -27.24
N THR A 145 -19.33 18.39 -26.84
CA THR A 145 -19.01 17.10 -27.48
C THR A 145 -20.03 16.04 -27.09
N ILE A 146 -20.41 16.01 -25.81
CA ILE A 146 -21.41 15.07 -25.27
C ILE A 146 -22.80 15.35 -25.86
N GLU A 147 -23.18 16.61 -26.03
CA GLU A 147 -24.46 17.01 -26.65
C GLU A 147 -24.58 16.50 -28.10
N GLN A 148 -23.48 16.50 -28.85
CA GLN A 148 -23.45 15.98 -30.22
C GLN A 148 -23.41 14.46 -30.27
N ILE A 149 -22.77 13.82 -29.29
CA ILE A 149 -22.54 12.37 -29.26
C ILE A 149 -22.93 11.83 -27.89
N VAL A 150 -24.24 11.65 -27.69
CA VAL A 150 -24.83 11.15 -26.44
C VAL A 150 -24.26 9.79 -26.02
N ALA A 151 -23.81 8.97 -26.98
CA ALA A 151 -23.15 7.70 -26.73
C ALA A 151 -21.90 7.82 -25.82
N LEU A 152 -21.21 8.97 -25.82
CA LEU A 152 -20.07 9.22 -24.93
C LEU A 152 -20.49 9.13 -23.45
N ALA A 153 -21.66 9.67 -23.09
CA ALA A 153 -22.15 9.61 -21.71
C ALA A 153 -22.45 8.17 -21.25
N VAL A 154 -22.85 7.29 -22.18
CA VAL A 154 -23.13 5.87 -21.89
C VAL A 154 -21.84 5.06 -21.72
N LEU A 155 -20.79 5.41 -22.48
CA LEU A 155 -19.50 4.72 -22.44
C LEU A 155 -18.56 5.22 -21.34
N MET A 156 -18.75 6.44 -20.87
CA MET A 156 -17.91 7.10 -19.86
C MET A 156 -17.74 6.28 -18.56
N PRO A 157 -18.80 5.67 -17.97
CA PRO A 157 -18.64 4.84 -16.76
C PRO A 157 -17.74 3.63 -16.96
N ILE A 158 -17.69 3.07 -18.17
CA ILE A 158 -16.84 1.91 -18.48
C ILE A 158 -15.36 2.32 -18.40
N VAL A 159 -15.01 3.45 -19.01
CA VAL A 159 -13.64 3.96 -18.99
C VAL A 159 -13.21 4.26 -17.56
N ALA A 160 -14.00 5.02 -16.79
CA ALA A 160 -13.70 5.34 -15.39
C ALA A 160 -13.55 4.08 -14.52
N SER A 161 -14.52 3.16 -14.60
CA SER A 161 -14.51 1.95 -13.78
C SER A 161 -13.28 1.08 -14.03
N MET A 162 -12.91 0.87 -15.29
CA MET A 162 -11.72 0.07 -15.60
C MET A 162 -10.45 0.76 -15.09
N GLY A 163 -10.34 2.08 -15.29
CA GLY A 163 -9.26 2.93 -14.77
C GLY A 163 -9.06 2.76 -13.27
N GLY A 164 -10.12 3.03 -12.50
CA GLY A 164 -10.10 2.92 -11.06
C GLY A 164 -9.79 1.51 -10.57
N ASN A 165 -10.36 0.48 -11.21
CA ASN A 165 -10.14 -0.91 -10.81
C ASN A 165 -8.68 -1.37 -11.03
N ALA A 166 -8.12 -1.13 -12.22
CA ALA A 166 -6.73 -1.48 -12.51
C ALA A 166 -5.76 -0.67 -11.64
N GLY A 167 -6.08 0.60 -11.42
CA GLY A 167 -5.34 1.47 -10.54
C GLY A 167 -5.32 0.94 -9.11
N THR A 168 -6.48 0.51 -8.60
CA THR A 168 -6.64 0.02 -7.24
C THR A 168 -5.91 -1.30 -7.05
N GLN A 169 -5.94 -2.19 -8.03
CA GLN A 169 -5.14 -3.42 -8.00
C GLN A 169 -3.65 -3.11 -7.87
N THR A 170 -3.16 -2.17 -8.69
CA THR A 170 -1.76 -1.74 -8.67
C THR A 170 -1.40 -1.06 -7.34
N LEU A 171 -2.32 -0.23 -6.83
CA LEU A 171 -2.23 0.44 -5.53
C LEU A 171 -2.05 -0.56 -4.40
N THR A 172 -2.95 -1.53 -4.29
CA THR A 172 -2.95 -2.53 -3.22
C THR A 172 -1.66 -3.34 -3.22
N VAL A 173 -1.18 -3.75 -4.40
CA VAL A 173 0.10 -4.46 -4.52
C VAL A 173 1.27 -3.58 -4.08
N THR A 174 1.25 -2.29 -4.43
CA THR A 174 2.33 -1.35 -4.11
C THR A 174 2.36 -0.99 -2.63
N VAL A 175 1.20 -0.67 -2.03
CA VAL A 175 1.06 -0.38 -0.59
C VAL A 175 1.55 -1.57 0.23
N ARG A 176 1.10 -2.78 -0.12
CA ARG A 176 1.58 -4.01 0.54
C ARG A 176 3.09 -4.18 0.41
N ALA A 177 3.65 -3.94 -0.77
CA ALA A 177 5.09 -4.06 -0.97
C ALA A 177 5.90 -3.00 -0.20
N LEU A 178 5.31 -1.83 0.06
CA LEU A 178 5.89 -0.79 0.94
C LEU A 178 5.86 -1.23 2.40
N ALA A 179 4.71 -1.66 2.92
CA ALA A 179 4.55 -2.14 4.30
C ALA A 179 5.50 -3.34 4.59
N MET A 180 5.61 -4.27 3.64
CA MET A 180 6.54 -5.41 3.74
C MET A 180 8.01 -5.05 3.48
N LYS A 181 8.35 -3.76 3.27
CA LYS A 181 9.69 -3.26 2.91
C LYS A 181 10.35 -3.98 1.73
N ASP A 182 9.56 -4.62 0.89
CA ASP A 182 9.98 -5.25 -0.37
C ASP A 182 10.21 -4.19 -1.46
N LEU A 183 9.50 -3.06 -1.36
CA LEU A 183 9.65 -1.91 -2.24
C LEU A 183 10.60 -0.88 -1.59
N THR A 184 11.74 -0.64 -2.24
CA THR A 184 12.77 0.29 -1.77
C THR A 184 13.11 1.31 -2.85
N ALA A 185 13.77 2.42 -2.47
CA ALA A 185 14.20 3.44 -3.44
C ALA A 185 15.03 2.86 -4.60
N THR A 186 15.77 1.78 -4.37
CA THR A 186 16.62 1.10 -5.36
C THR A 186 15.82 0.33 -6.40
N ASN A 187 14.69 -0.29 -6.03
CA ASN A 187 13.89 -1.11 -6.93
C ASN A 187 12.60 -0.42 -7.43
N ALA A 188 12.24 0.74 -6.86
CA ALA A 188 11.03 1.49 -7.18
C ALA A 188 10.81 1.69 -8.69
N MET A 189 11.84 2.15 -9.43
CA MET A 189 11.71 2.39 -10.87
C MET A 189 11.48 1.12 -11.69
N ARG A 190 12.04 -0.01 -11.24
CA ARG A 190 11.81 -1.31 -11.87
C ARG A 190 10.36 -1.77 -11.66
N VAL A 191 9.82 -1.54 -10.47
CA VAL A 191 8.42 -1.90 -10.15
C VAL A 191 7.45 -1.00 -10.92
N VAL A 192 7.67 0.31 -10.92
CA VAL A 192 6.86 1.24 -11.74
C VAL A 192 6.88 0.80 -13.20
N GLY A 193 8.05 0.53 -13.79
CA GLY A 193 8.14 0.08 -15.18
C GLY A 193 7.40 -1.25 -15.45
N LYS A 194 7.45 -2.20 -14.50
CA LYS A 194 6.70 -3.46 -14.59
C LYS A 194 5.19 -3.20 -14.61
N GLU A 195 4.67 -2.37 -13.71
CA GLU A 195 3.23 -2.12 -13.63
C GLU A 195 2.71 -1.28 -14.80
N VAL A 196 3.51 -0.37 -15.34
CA VAL A 196 3.21 0.31 -16.61
C VAL A 196 3.08 -0.67 -17.77
N LEU A 197 3.98 -1.66 -17.84
CA LEU A 197 3.94 -2.69 -18.87
C LEU A 197 2.70 -3.57 -18.71
N VAL A 198 2.38 -4.00 -17.48
CA VAL A 198 1.16 -4.76 -17.17
C VAL A 198 -0.08 -3.96 -17.56
N GLY A 199 -0.15 -2.68 -17.18
CA GLY A 199 -1.23 -1.76 -17.54
C GLY A 199 -1.34 -1.55 -19.06
N SER A 200 -0.22 -1.47 -19.78
CA SER A 200 -0.21 -1.35 -21.24
C SER A 200 -0.75 -2.60 -21.93
N ILE A 201 -0.32 -3.79 -21.49
CA ILE A 201 -0.76 -5.08 -22.05
C ILE A 201 -2.26 -5.27 -21.80
N ASN A 202 -2.71 -5.09 -20.56
CA ASN A 202 -4.13 -5.16 -20.22
C ASN A 202 -4.93 -4.08 -20.97
N GLY A 203 -4.37 -2.88 -21.10
CA GLY A 203 -4.93 -1.78 -21.87
C GLY A 203 -5.23 -2.15 -23.31
N VAL A 204 -4.30 -2.80 -24.01
CA VAL A 204 -4.52 -3.25 -25.38
C VAL A 204 -5.62 -4.31 -25.45
N VAL A 205 -5.61 -5.29 -24.55
CA VAL A 205 -6.64 -6.36 -24.53
C VAL A 205 -8.02 -5.78 -24.28
N PHE A 206 -8.18 -4.95 -23.24
CA PHE A 206 -9.46 -4.33 -22.94
C PHE A 206 -9.89 -3.32 -24.01
N ALA A 207 -8.96 -2.57 -24.60
CA ALA A 207 -9.26 -1.65 -25.70
C ALA A 207 -9.86 -2.37 -26.91
N LEU A 208 -9.34 -3.54 -27.27
CA LEU A 208 -9.92 -4.36 -28.34
C LEU A 208 -11.33 -4.82 -27.98
N LEU A 209 -11.52 -5.34 -26.76
CA LEU A 209 -12.83 -5.82 -26.30
C LEU A 209 -13.86 -4.68 -26.25
N THR A 210 -13.56 -3.58 -25.57
CA THR A 210 -14.48 -2.45 -25.42
C THR A 210 -14.69 -1.71 -26.73
N GLY A 211 -13.66 -1.62 -27.59
CA GLY A 211 -13.76 -1.03 -28.92
C GLY A 211 -14.71 -1.81 -29.84
N ILE A 212 -14.60 -3.14 -29.85
CA ILE A 212 -15.52 -4.01 -30.61
C ILE A 212 -16.95 -3.87 -30.06
N VAL A 213 -17.12 -3.92 -28.73
CA VAL A 213 -18.44 -3.78 -28.10
C VAL A 213 -19.07 -2.44 -28.45
N ALA A 214 -18.32 -1.33 -28.34
CA ALA A 214 -18.82 0.00 -28.68
C ALA A 214 -19.13 0.14 -30.16
N TRP A 215 -18.30 -0.44 -31.04
CA TRP A 215 -18.56 -0.45 -32.48
C TRP A 215 -19.89 -1.15 -32.78
N VAL A 216 -20.09 -2.36 -32.26
CA VAL A 216 -21.31 -3.14 -32.51
C VAL A 216 -22.55 -2.49 -31.89
N TRP A 217 -22.42 -1.93 -30.67
CA TRP A 217 -23.56 -1.37 -29.95
C TRP A 217 -24.04 -0.06 -30.59
N PHE A 218 -23.13 0.83 -30.97
CA PHE A 218 -23.48 2.16 -31.50
C PHE A 218 -23.40 2.24 -33.03
N ASP A 219 -23.15 1.12 -33.71
CA ASP A 219 -22.94 1.02 -35.16
C ASP A 219 -21.93 2.06 -35.69
N SER A 220 -20.90 2.35 -34.88
CA SER A 220 -19.93 3.41 -35.16
C SER A 220 -18.50 2.93 -34.93
N GLN A 221 -17.79 2.69 -36.04
CA GLN A 221 -16.41 2.23 -36.00
C GLN A 221 -15.47 3.29 -35.39
N LEU A 222 -15.74 4.58 -35.65
CA LEU A 222 -14.94 5.67 -35.08
C LEU A 222 -15.14 5.77 -33.56
N LEU A 223 -16.36 5.56 -33.04
CA LEU A 223 -16.59 5.53 -31.60
C LEU A 223 -15.87 4.35 -30.93
N GLY A 224 -15.89 3.19 -31.58
CA GLY A 224 -15.11 2.02 -31.17
C GLY A 224 -13.61 2.29 -31.09
N LEU A 225 -13.05 3.04 -32.06
CA LEU A 225 -11.64 3.45 -32.04
C LEU A 225 -11.35 4.43 -30.90
N VAL A 226 -12.21 5.42 -30.68
CA VAL A 226 -12.05 6.42 -29.61
C VAL A 226 -12.00 5.77 -28.25
N ILE A 227 -12.95 4.87 -27.93
CA ILE A 227 -12.93 4.18 -26.63
C ILE A 227 -11.72 3.25 -26.50
N ALA A 228 -11.30 2.58 -27.57
CA ALA A 228 -10.13 1.73 -27.55
C ALA A 228 -8.86 2.52 -27.21
N LEU A 229 -8.63 3.66 -27.86
CA LEU A 229 -7.49 4.52 -27.59
C LEU A 229 -7.54 5.11 -26.17
N ALA A 230 -8.72 5.57 -25.74
CA ALA A 230 -8.91 6.10 -24.40
C ALA A 230 -8.64 5.04 -23.31
N MET A 231 -9.05 3.79 -23.55
CA MET A 231 -8.81 2.67 -22.65
C MET A 231 -7.32 2.36 -22.47
N ILE A 232 -6.52 2.40 -23.55
CA ILE A 232 -5.07 2.22 -23.46
C ILE A 232 -4.47 3.31 -22.57
N ILE A 233 -4.80 4.58 -22.84
CA ILE A 233 -4.28 5.72 -22.07
C ILE A 233 -4.69 5.57 -20.60
N ASN A 234 -5.95 5.28 -20.33
CA ASN A 234 -6.44 5.19 -18.96
C ASN A 234 -5.79 4.03 -18.18
N MET A 235 -5.56 2.87 -18.83
CA MET A 235 -4.89 1.73 -18.19
C MET A 235 -3.42 1.98 -17.90
N VAL A 236 -2.71 2.68 -18.79
CA VAL A 236 -1.33 3.09 -18.55
C VAL A 236 -1.26 4.06 -17.37
N ILE A 237 -2.15 5.05 -17.33
CA ILE A 237 -2.21 6.04 -16.25
C ILE A 237 -2.61 5.39 -14.93
N ALA A 238 -3.54 4.44 -14.94
CA ALA A 238 -3.92 3.67 -13.77
C ALA A 238 -2.73 2.91 -13.16
N GLY A 239 -1.93 2.22 -13.99
CA GLY A 239 -0.70 1.54 -13.53
C GLY A 239 0.37 2.51 -13.02
N LEU A 240 0.56 3.65 -13.69
CA LEU A 240 1.46 4.71 -13.24
C LEU A 240 1.03 5.29 -11.90
N ALA A 241 -0.23 5.72 -11.79
CA ALA A 241 -0.77 6.34 -10.58
C ALA A 241 -0.78 5.35 -9.41
N GLY A 242 -1.22 4.10 -9.66
CA GLY A 242 -1.29 3.05 -8.64
C GLY A 242 0.07 2.70 -8.02
N THR A 243 1.17 2.85 -8.77
CA THR A 243 2.53 2.65 -8.21
C THR A 243 3.14 3.93 -7.66
N THR A 244 2.97 5.06 -8.35
CA THR A 244 3.72 6.28 -8.04
C THR A 244 3.10 7.06 -6.89
N ILE A 245 1.78 7.01 -6.70
CA ILE A 245 1.11 7.70 -5.58
C ILE A 245 1.58 7.17 -4.23
N PRO A 246 1.54 5.85 -3.94
CA PRO A 246 2.05 5.32 -2.67
C PRO A 246 3.50 5.70 -2.41
N LEU A 247 4.35 5.59 -3.45
CA LEU A 247 5.77 5.95 -3.37
C LEU A 247 6.02 7.43 -3.04
N ILE A 248 5.19 8.33 -3.57
CA ILE A 248 5.29 9.77 -3.28
C ILE A 248 4.82 10.04 -1.85
N LEU A 249 3.72 9.46 -1.42
CA LEU A 249 3.18 9.66 -0.06
C LEU A 249 4.17 9.17 1.00
N GLU A 250 4.69 7.96 0.82
CA GLU A 250 5.71 7.37 1.70
C GLU A 250 6.95 8.26 1.83
N ARG A 251 7.44 8.80 0.71
CA ARG A 251 8.59 9.72 0.71
C ARG A 251 8.35 11.04 1.44
N ASN A 252 7.09 11.43 1.61
CA ASN A 252 6.70 12.62 2.37
C ASN A 252 6.28 12.27 3.81
N GLY A 253 6.43 11.02 4.25
CA GLY A 253 6.00 10.57 5.58
C GLY A 253 4.49 10.55 5.76
N ILE A 254 3.72 10.44 4.67
CA ILE A 254 2.27 10.28 4.71
C ILE A 254 1.96 8.82 4.46
N ASP A 255 1.16 8.22 5.34
CA ASP A 255 0.71 6.84 5.20
C ASP A 255 0.00 6.62 3.84
N PRO A 256 0.57 5.77 2.96
CA PRO A 256 0.00 5.49 1.66
C PRO A 256 -1.30 4.66 1.73
N ALA A 257 -1.52 3.85 2.77
CA ALA A 257 -2.74 3.04 2.91
C ALA A 257 -3.98 3.93 3.02
N VAL A 258 -3.89 5.04 3.77
CA VAL A 258 -5.02 5.96 3.99
C VAL A 258 -5.28 6.82 2.76
N ALA A 259 -4.24 7.45 2.21
CA ALA A 259 -4.42 8.55 1.26
C ALA A 259 -4.51 8.12 -0.21
N SER A 260 -3.91 6.98 -0.59
CA SER A 260 -3.64 6.72 -2.01
C SER A 260 -4.90 6.46 -2.85
N SER A 261 -5.96 5.89 -2.28
CA SER A 261 -7.17 5.47 -3.02
C SER A 261 -7.95 6.64 -3.62
N VAL A 262 -8.09 7.75 -2.88
CA VAL A 262 -8.80 8.94 -3.37
C VAL A 262 -7.99 9.67 -4.43
N PHE A 263 -6.68 9.88 -4.22
CA PHE A 263 -5.82 10.49 -5.24
C PHE A 263 -5.77 9.66 -6.51
N LEU A 264 -5.73 8.33 -6.37
CA LEU A 264 -5.77 7.41 -7.51
C LEU A 264 -7.03 7.62 -8.33
N THR A 265 -8.20 7.52 -7.68
CA THR A 265 -9.50 7.65 -8.36
C THR A 265 -9.61 9.01 -9.05
N THR A 266 -9.15 10.07 -8.39
CA THR A 266 -9.11 11.42 -8.97
C THR A 266 -8.29 11.47 -10.25
N ILE A 267 -7.08 10.92 -10.23
CA ILE A 267 -6.19 10.94 -11.40
C ILE A 267 -6.77 10.08 -12.53
N THR A 268 -7.27 8.89 -12.22
CA THR A 268 -7.87 8.02 -13.24
C THR A 268 -9.13 8.63 -13.85
N ASP A 269 -9.96 9.32 -13.06
CA ASP A 269 -11.16 9.97 -13.56
C ASP A 269 -10.82 11.20 -14.40
N VAL A 270 -9.98 12.11 -13.88
CA VAL A 270 -9.57 13.33 -14.60
C VAL A 270 -8.90 12.98 -15.92
N VAL A 271 -7.93 12.07 -15.90
CA VAL A 271 -7.19 11.71 -17.11
C VAL A 271 -8.02 10.82 -18.02
N GLY A 272 -8.80 9.88 -17.47
CA GLY A 272 -9.69 9.01 -18.23
C GLY A 272 -10.76 9.79 -18.98
N PHE A 273 -11.44 10.73 -18.32
CA PHE A 273 -12.45 11.59 -18.95
C PHE A 273 -11.82 12.56 -19.94
N ALA A 274 -10.71 13.21 -19.61
CA ALA A 274 -10.02 14.12 -20.52
C ALA A 274 -9.54 13.38 -21.79
N ALA A 275 -8.96 12.18 -21.64
CA ALA A 275 -8.51 11.39 -22.78
C ALA A 275 -9.68 10.92 -23.63
N PHE A 276 -10.73 10.36 -23.02
CA PHE A 276 -11.87 9.84 -23.76
C PHE A 276 -12.64 10.92 -24.50
N LEU A 277 -13.02 11.99 -23.81
CA LEU A 277 -13.80 13.08 -24.39
C LEU A 277 -12.96 13.95 -25.33
N GLY A 278 -11.67 14.15 -25.02
CA GLY A 278 -10.74 14.85 -25.89
C GLY A 278 -10.48 14.11 -27.20
N LEU A 279 -10.29 12.79 -27.16
CA LEU A 279 -10.18 11.97 -28.37
C LEU A 279 -11.48 11.96 -29.17
N ALA A 280 -12.63 11.90 -28.49
CA ALA A 280 -13.93 11.99 -29.16
C ALA A 280 -14.08 13.33 -29.90
N ALA A 281 -13.79 14.45 -29.22
CA ALA A 281 -13.87 15.78 -29.80
C ALA A 281 -12.90 15.97 -30.97
N TRP A 282 -11.74 15.31 -30.95
CA TRP A 282 -10.74 15.43 -32.02
C TRP A 282 -11.00 14.53 -33.22
N ILE A 283 -11.58 13.34 -33.02
CA ILE A 283 -11.75 12.32 -34.07
C ILE A 283 -13.16 12.37 -34.69
N LEU A 284 -14.18 12.76 -33.91
CA LEU A 284 -15.59 12.65 -34.31
C LEU A 284 -16.23 13.98 -34.71
N LEU A 285 -15.61 15.12 -34.39
CA LEU A 285 -16.07 16.48 -34.68
C LEU A 285 -15.06 17.22 -35.56
#